data_AF-A0AAU9J9Q1-F1
#
_entry.id   AF-A0AAU9J9Q1-F1
#
_cell.length_a   1.000
_cell.length_b   1.000
_cell.length_c   1.000
_cell.angle_alpha   90.00
_cell.angle_beta   90.00
_cell.angle_gamma   90.00
#
_symmetry.space_group_name_H-M   'P 1'
#
loop_
_entity.id
_entity.type
_entity.pdbx_description
1 polymer ?
#
loop_
_entity_poly.entity_id
_entity_poly.type
_entity_poly.pdbx_seq_one_letter_code
_entity_poly.pdbx_strand_id
1 'polypeptide(L)'
;MDNPITECCICFEEYSERNKPYILSCGHALCGFCLGQLKGKEKKNQARCPQDNKIADVSNLCPAFAMISLIEERKKILSEKEKSMSEINRSKAESERKMAAEIETARCQGKLEMALWLEKRQKEIELEHKKELEQAKMQEAAKAMAAIDSIQKLEEEKRIAEIEEIKKQEIQKQNENIINLVGKHIKNLDKKRIFKNNRDKGTRSQNKVLRNDNRIYWAWKNQENEWIEYAENSGVIESSYNAGFSDVRIRVGNKYKRVNFENWKEIDGGNANKIKRVNTIMAEPAWKIMKRHKVWETLCQNKSFLLDQAWLLGKNTLDLSDENEGFIHFNLVDFTCLIDGLEFPIMRDTVKS
;
A
#
# COMPACT_ATOMS: atom_id res chain seq x y z
N MET A 1 -62.89 32.44 -14.70
CA MET A 1 -64.19 32.40 -14.01
C MET A 1 -64.19 33.54 -13.04
N ASP A 2 -65.01 34.54 -13.31
CA ASP A 2 -65.07 35.77 -12.52
C ASP A 2 -65.51 35.44 -11.09
N ASN A 3 -64.79 36.00 -10.12
CA ASN A 3 -65.08 35.85 -8.69
C ASN A 3 -66.53 36.35 -8.48
N PRO A 4 -67.47 35.54 -7.94
CA PRO A 4 -68.85 35.98 -7.78
C PRO A 4 -68.89 37.27 -6.96
N ILE A 5 -69.72 38.23 -7.35
CA ILE A 5 -69.86 39.52 -6.66
C ILE A 5 -70.45 39.23 -5.28
N THR A 6 -69.61 39.19 -4.25
CA THR A 6 -70.02 38.90 -2.86
C THR A 6 -70.23 40.15 -2.03
N GLU A 7 -69.90 41.33 -2.57
CA GLU A 7 -69.87 42.60 -1.83
C GLU A 7 -70.65 43.69 -2.57
N CYS A 8 -71.16 44.67 -1.81
CA CYS A 8 -71.82 45.84 -2.40
C CYS A 8 -70.81 46.80 -3.01
N CYS A 9 -71.03 47.23 -4.26
CA CYS A 9 -70.12 48.15 -4.95
C CYS A 9 -70.11 49.60 -4.41
N ILE A 10 -70.99 49.94 -3.44
CA ILE A 10 -71.01 51.25 -2.77
C ILE A 10 -70.30 51.20 -1.42
N CYS A 11 -70.74 50.31 -0.51
CA CYS A 11 -70.19 50.25 0.85
C CYS A 11 -69.08 49.21 1.03
N PHE A 12 -68.85 48.35 0.02
CA PHE A 12 -67.88 47.24 0.06
C PHE A 12 -68.13 46.22 1.19
N GLU A 13 -69.31 46.24 1.81
CA GLU A 13 -69.71 45.22 2.78
C GLU A 13 -70.22 43.98 2.06
N GLU A 14 -69.83 42.81 2.57
CA GLU A 14 -70.27 41.51 2.06
C GLU A 14 -71.79 41.33 2.24
N TYR A 15 -72.43 40.71 1.24
CA TYR A 15 -73.85 40.40 1.33
C TYR A 15 -74.11 39.32 2.39
N SER A 16 -75.18 39.51 3.15
CA SER A 16 -75.59 38.61 4.23
C SER A 16 -77.09 38.72 4.47
N GLU A 17 -77.64 37.94 5.39
CA GLU A 17 -79.04 38.09 5.81
C GLU A 17 -79.37 39.49 6.35
N ARG A 18 -78.40 40.15 6.99
CA ARG A 18 -78.53 41.53 7.48
C ARG A 18 -78.30 42.56 6.37
N ASN A 19 -77.42 42.23 5.43
CA ASN A 19 -77.04 43.08 4.31
C ASN A 19 -77.52 42.47 2.98
N LYS A 20 -78.84 42.41 2.78
CA LYS A 20 -79.43 41.65 1.66
C LYS A 20 -79.09 42.28 0.31
N PRO A 21 -78.65 41.49 -0.69
CA PRO A 21 -78.46 41.96 -2.06
C PRO A 21 -79.81 42.10 -2.78
N TYR A 22 -79.96 43.18 -3.54
CA TYR A 22 -81.06 43.43 -4.44
C TYR A 22 -80.50 43.60 -5.86
N ILE A 23 -80.96 42.79 -6.81
CA ILE A 23 -80.51 42.84 -8.20
C ILE A 23 -81.37 43.87 -8.94
N LEU A 24 -80.73 44.90 -9.47
CA LEU A 24 -81.36 45.88 -10.35
C LEU A 24 -81.68 45.26 -11.72
N SER A 25 -82.57 45.88 -12.48
CA SER A 25 -82.92 45.44 -13.85
C SER A 25 -81.72 45.38 -14.81
N CYS A 26 -80.65 46.12 -14.50
CA CYS A 26 -79.39 46.08 -15.24
C CYS A 26 -78.49 44.87 -14.90
N GLY A 27 -78.87 44.02 -13.94
CA GLY A 27 -78.13 42.84 -13.50
C GLY A 27 -77.13 43.07 -12.37
N HIS A 28 -76.91 44.32 -11.95
CA HIS A 28 -76.01 44.66 -10.84
C HIS A 28 -76.72 44.53 -9.48
N ALA A 29 -76.00 44.06 -8.47
CA ALA A 29 -76.52 43.92 -7.12
C ALA A 29 -76.11 45.11 -6.24
N LEU A 30 -77.02 45.59 -5.39
CA LEU A 30 -76.78 46.58 -4.34
C LEU A 30 -77.33 46.09 -3.01
N CYS A 31 -76.76 46.52 -1.88
CA CYS A 31 -77.35 46.19 -0.60
C CYS A 31 -78.58 47.04 -0.29
N GLY A 32 -79.49 46.53 0.54
CA GLY A 32 -80.74 47.23 0.90
C GLY A 32 -80.51 48.64 1.47
N PHE A 33 -79.45 48.82 2.27
CA PHE A 33 -79.10 50.13 2.83
C PHE A 33 -78.68 51.14 1.75
N CYS A 34 -77.73 50.78 0.89
CA CYS A 34 -77.25 51.64 -0.18
C CYS A 34 -78.33 51.92 -1.24
N LEU A 35 -79.15 50.91 -1.55
CA LEU A 35 -80.30 51.07 -2.44
C LEU A 35 -81.31 52.08 -1.88
N GLY A 36 -81.57 52.05 -0.56
CA GLY A 36 -82.41 53.03 0.12
C GLY A 36 -81.87 54.45 0.03
N GLN A 37 -80.55 54.63 0.15
CA GLN A 37 -79.91 55.95 0.00
C GLN A 37 -80.01 56.50 -1.42
N LEU A 38 -79.92 55.64 -2.45
CA LEU A 38 -80.07 56.07 -3.84
C LEU A 38 -81.52 56.47 -4.17
N LYS A 39 -82.50 55.71 -3.67
CA LYS A 39 -83.92 56.01 -3.86
C LYS A 39 -84.30 57.40 -3.33
N GLY A 40 -83.70 57.83 -2.21
CA GLY A 40 -83.97 59.13 -1.59
C GLY A 40 -83.56 60.35 -2.42
N LYS A 41 -82.75 60.16 -3.48
CA LYS A 41 -82.22 61.25 -4.33
C LYS A 41 -82.95 61.41 -5.66
N GLU A 42 -83.82 60.47 -6.06
CA GLU A 42 -84.46 60.44 -7.38
C GLU A 42 -86.00 60.53 -7.33
N LYS A 43 -86.64 60.77 -8.48
CA LYS A 43 -88.12 60.86 -8.59
C LYS A 43 -88.75 59.47 -8.45
N LYS A 44 -89.94 59.42 -7.84
CA LYS A 44 -90.81 58.24 -7.54
C LYS A 44 -90.31 56.87 -8.04
N ASN A 45 -89.74 56.08 -7.11
CA ASN A 45 -89.40 54.64 -7.24
C ASN A 45 -88.33 54.26 -8.28
N GLN A 46 -87.45 55.19 -8.66
CA GLN A 46 -86.30 54.90 -9.52
C GLN A 46 -84.97 55.05 -8.76
N ALA A 47 -83.96 54.30 -9.18
CA ALA A 47 -82.57 54.50 -8.76
C ALA A 47 -81.61 54.27 -9.94
N ARG A 48 -80.62 55.14 -10.10
CA ARG A 48 -79.52 54.93 -11.05
C ARG A 48 -78.48 53.96 -10.48
N CYS A 49 -78.16 52.91 -11.24
CA CYS A 49 -77.11 51.96 -10.88
C CYS A 49 -75.73 52.66 -10.85
N PRO A 50 -74.95 52.54 -9.76
CA PRO A 50 -73.61 53.12 -9.67
C PRO A 50 -72.59 52.53 -10.64
N GLN A 51 -72.82 51.31 -11.13
CA GLN A 51 -71.84 50.58 -11.97
C GLN A 51 -71.98 50.91 -13.46
N ASP A 52 -73.21 51.07 -13.96
CA ASP A 52 -73.46 51.32 -15.39
C ASP A 52 -74.36 52.52 -15.68
N ASN A 53 -74.74 53.28 -14.66
CA ASN A 53 -75.58 54.48 -14.74
C ASN A 53 -76.97 54.24 -15.37
N LYS A 54 -77.46 53.00 -15.48
CA LYS A 54 -78.81 52.71 -15.96
C LYS A 54 -79.85 52.96 -14.86
N ILE A 55 -81.02 53.46 -15.25
CA ILE A 55 -82.14 53.69 -14.34
C ILE A 55 -82.89 52.37 -14.14
N ALA A 56 -83.04 51.95 -12.89
CA ALA A 56 -83.80 50.77 -12.50
C ALA A 56 -85.03 51.15 -11.69
N ASP A 57 -86.14 50.45 -11.91
CA ASP A 57 -87.32 50.52 -11.06
C ASP A 57 -87.07 49.71 -9.78
N VAL A 58 -87.19 50.37 -8.62
CA VAL A 58 -86.91 49.77 -7.31
C VAL A 58 -88.18 49.42 -6.53
N SER A 59 -89.35 49.59 -7.14
CA SER A 59 -90.65 49.39 -6.45
C SER A 59 -90.89 47.95 -6.00
N ASN A 60 -90.41 46.96 -6.76
CA ASN A 60 -90.69 45.53 -6.53
C ASN A 60 -89.43 44.65 -6.68
N LEU A 61 -88.28 45.10 -6.17
CA LEU A 61 -87.07 44.27 -6.21
C LEU A 61 -87.11 43.17 -5.15
N CYS A 62 -87.00 41.92 -5.59
CA CYS A 62 -86.82 40.79 -4.70
C CYS A 62 -85.37 40.70 -4.22
N PRO A 63 -85.13 40.42 -2.92
CA PRO A 63 -83.79 40.08 -2.44
C PRO A 63 -83.26 38.84 -3.18
N ALA A 64 -81.99 38.89 -3.59
CA ALA A 64 -81.32 37.79 -4.25
C ALA A 64 -80.79 36.76 -3.23
N PHE A 65 -81.70 36.02 -2.59
CA PHE A 65 -81.35 35.03 -1.57
C PHE A 65 -80.34 33.97 -2.04
N ALA A 66 -80.36 33.63 -3.33
CA ALA A 66 -79.38 32.71 -3.93
C ALA A 66 -77.92 33.20 -3.76
N MET A 67 -77.67 34.52 -3.79
CA MET A 67 -76.33 35.06 -3.57
C MET A 67 -75.87 34.86 -2.12
N ILE A 68 -76.78 34.99 -1.15
CA ILE A 68 -76.47 34.76 0.27
C ILE A 68 -76.10 33.29 0.49
N SER A 69 -76.89 32.35 -0.04
CA SER A 69 -76.60 30.91 0.08
C SER A 69 -75.24 30.54 -0.53
N LEU A 70 -74.88 31.11 -1.69
CA LEU A 70 -73.58 30.88 -2.32
C LEU A 70 -72.42 31.45 -1.50
N ILE A 71 -72.60 32.60 -0.84
CA ILE A 71 -71.60 33.19 0.06
C ILE A 71 -71.39 32.31 1.29
N GLU A 72 -72.47 31.82 1.90
CA GLU A 72 -72.40 30.93 3.06
C GLU A 72 -71.73 29.59 2.73
N GLU A 73 -72.09 28.99 1.60
CA GLU A 73 -71.45 27.78 1.10
C GLU A 73 -69.97 27.99 0.84
N ARG A 74 -69.60 29.11 0.20
CA ARG A 74 -68.19 29.48 0.00
C ARG A 74 -67.44 29.60 1.33
N LYS A 75 -68.02 30.27 2.33
CA LYS A 75 -67.42 30.39 3.68
C LYS A 75 -67.20 29.04 4.34
N LYS A 76 -68.18 28.13 4.21
CA LYS A 76 -68.06 26.76 4.71
C LYS A 76 -66.90 26.03 4.04
N ILE A 77 -66.82 26.07 2.71
CA ILE A 77 -65.72 25.46 1.94
C ILE A 77 -64.36 26.05 2.36
N LEU A 78 -64.27 27.37 2.55
CA LEU A 78 -63.03 28.03 2.98
C LEU A 78 -62.62 27.57 4.38
N SER A 79 -63.56 27.51 5.33
CA SER A 79 -63.29 27.01 6.68
C SER A 79 -62.85 25.54 6.69
N GLU A 80 -63.47 24.68 5.86
CA GLU A 80 -63.06 23.28 5.70
C GLU A 80 -61.66 23.16 5.07
N LYS A 81 -61.35 24.00 4.07
CA LYS A 81 -60.01 24.06 3.47
C LYS A 81 -58.95 24.54 4.46
N GLU A 82 -59.24 25.54 5.29
CA GLU A 82 -58.33 26.00 6.33
C GLU A 82 -58.04 24.91 7.37
N LYS A 83 -59.08 24.18 7.81
CA LYS A 83 -58.92 23.02 8.70
C LYS A 83 -58.05 21.94 8.06
N SER A 84 -58.36 21.56 6.82
CA SER A 84 -57.57 20.56 6.08
C SER A 84 -56.11 21.00 5.89
N MET A 85 -55.87 22.27 5.55
CA MET A 85 -54.53 22.82 5.41
C MET A 85 -53.77 22.83 6.75
N SER A 86 -54.44 23.17 7.84
CA SER A 86 -53.84 23.15 9.17
C SER A 86 -53.43 21.73 9.61
N GLU A 87 -54.22 20.71 9.25
CA GLU A 87 -53.92 19.31 9.53
C GLU A 87 -52.75 18.80 8.69
N ILE A 88 -52.71 19.14 7.40
CA ILE A 88 -51.58 18.85 6.51
C ILE A 88 -50.29 19.48 7.05
N ASN A 89 -50.34 20.74 7.47
CA ASN A 89 -49.18 21.43 8.03
C ASN A 89 -48.72 20.79 9.34
N ARG A 90 -49.64 20.33 10.20
CA ARG A 90 -49.30 19.60 11.42
C ARG A 90 -48.62 18.27 11.12
N SER A 91 -49.17 17.50 10.18
CA SER A 91 -48.62 16.21 9.73
C SER A 91 -47.23 16.39 9.11
N LYS A 92 -47.06 17.40 8.25
CA LYS A 92 -45.77 17.76 7.66
C LYS A 92 -44.73 18.13 8.72
N ALA A 93 -45.09 18.98 9.68
CA ALA A 93 -44.19 19.36 10.77
C ALA A 93 -43.81 18.17 11.66
N GLU A 94 -44.73 17.23 11.89
CA GLU A 94 -44.43 15.99 12.61
C GLU A 94 -43.47 15.09 11.83
N SER A 95 -43.68 14.94 10.52
CA SER A 95 -42.80 14.18 9.63
C SER A 95 -41.39 14.78 9.56
N GLU A 96 -41.28 16.10 9.47
CA GLU A 96 -39.99 16.81 9.48
C GLU A 96 -39.24 16.62 10.81
N ARG A 97 -39.95 16.64 11.95
CA ARG A 97 -39.37 16.34 13.26
C ARG A 97 -38.86 14.90 13.36
N LYS A 98 -39.62 13.93 12.84
CA LYS A 98 -39.19 12.52 12.81
C LYS A 98 -37.93 12.34 11.96
N MET A 99 -37.93 12.90 10.75
CA MET A 99 -36.75 12.85 9.86
C MET A 99 -35.53 13.52 10.49
N ALA A 100 -35.70 14.68 11.16
CA ALA A 100 -34.61 15.35 11.86
C ALA A 100 -34.05 14.51 13.03
N ALA A 101 -34.91 13.83 13.79
CA ALA A 101 -34.50 12.93 14.86
C ALA A 101 -33.75 11.69 14.34
N GLU A 102 -34.17 11.12 13.21
CA GLU A 102 -33.48 10.02 12.54
C GLU A 102 -32.09 10.42 12.05
N ILE A 103 -31.96 11.60 11.42
CA ILE A 103 -30.67 12.15 10.97
C ILE A 103 -29.72 12.34 12.17
N GLU A 104 -30.22 12.89 13.28
CA GLU A 104 -29.38 13.09 14.48
C GLU A 104 -28.96 11.77 15.12
N THR A 105 -29.85 10.77 15.13
CA THR A 105 -29.53 9.42 15.62
C THR A 105 -28.45 8.77 14.77
N ALA A 106 -28.57 8.82 13.44
CA ALA A 106 -27.56 8.32 12.53
C ALA A 106 -26.21 9.04 12.69
N ARG A 107 -26.24 10.36 12.90
CA ARG A 107 -25.02 11.15 13.19
C ARG A 107 -24.34 10.71 14.48
N CYS A 108 -25.11 10.47 15.55
CA CYS A 108 -24.59 9.97 16.81
C CYS A 108 -24.00 8.56 16.67
N GLN A 109 -24.67 7.66 15.92
CA GLN A 109 -24.16 6.32 15.63
C GLN A 109 -22.83 6.36 14.86
N GLY A 110 -22.74 7.17 13.80
CA GLY A 110 -21.50 7.32 13.04
C GLY A 110 -20.32 7.86 13.88
N LYS A 111 -20.60 8.77 14.83
CA LYS A 111 -19.57 9.23 15.79
C LYS A 111 -19.11 8.11 16.73
N LEU A 112 -20.03 7.28 17.22
CA LEU A 112 -19.70 6.17 18.10
C LEU A 112 -18.87 5.10 17.37
N GLU A 113 -19.26 4.74 16.15
CA GLU A 113 -18.52 3.77 15.32
C GLU A 113 -17.09 4.26 15.02
N MET A 114 -16.94 5.55 14.68
CA MET A 114 -15.62 6.16 14.48
C MET A 114 -14.77 6.11 15.76
N ALA A 115 -15.36 6.39 16.92
CA ALA A 115 -14.65 6.32 18.20
C ALA A 115 -14.17 4.89 18.54
N LEU A 116 -15.04 3.89 18.32
CA LEU A 116 -14.68 2.47 18.50
C LEU A 116 -13.57 2.03 17.54
N TRP A 117 -13.61 2.50 16.30
CA TRP A 117 -12.57 2.22 15.32
C TRP A 117 -11.22 2.83 15.75
N LEU A 118 -11.22 4.08 16.22
CA LEU A 118 -10.01 4.73 16.73
C LEU A 118 -9.44 4.01 17.96
N GLU A 119 -10.28 3.58 18.90
CA GLU A 119 -9.84 2.81 20.06
C GLU A 119 -9.21 1.47 19.65
N LYS A 120 -9.84 0.75 18.71
CA LYS A 120 -9.27 -0.49 18.17
C LYS A 120 -7.92 -0.25 17.51
N ARG A 121 -7.80 0.81 16.69
CA ARG A 121 -6.55 1.15 16.02
C ARG A 121 -5.45 1.50 17.01
N GLN A 122 -5.78 2.22 18.08
CA GLN A 122 -4.84 2.54 19.15
C GLN A 122 -4.29 1.28 19.83
N LYS A 123 -5.15 0.29 20.12
CA LYS A 123 -4.74 -1.00 20.69
C LYS A 123 -3.84 -1.81 19.75
N GLU A 124 -4.08 -1.75 18.44
CA GLU A 124 -3.21 -2.39 17.44
C GLU A 124 -1.81 -1.76 17.44
N ILE A 125 -1.72 -0.42 17.45
CA ILE A 125 -0.45 0.31 17.52
C ILE A 125 0.31 -0.02 18.81
N GLU A 126 -0.38 -0.07 19.96
CA GLU A 126 0.23 -0.45 21.24
C GLU A 126 0.77 -1.89 21.22
N LEU A 127 0.05 -2.81 20.56
CA LEU A 127 0.49 -4.19 20.39
C LEU A 127 1.70 -4.30 19.45
N GLU A 128 1.72 -3.55 18.35
CA GLU A 128 2.87 -3.46 17.42
C GLU A 128 4.11 -2.94 18.16
N HIS A 129 4.00 -1.82 18.87
CA HIS A 129 5.08 -1.26 19.66
C HIS A 129 5.60 -2.23 20.74
N LYS A 130 4.69 -2.99 21.38
CA LYS A 130 5.08 -4.04 22.33
C LYS A 130 5.91 -5.15 21.67
N LYS A 131 5.52 -5.59 20.47
CA LYS A 131 6.26 -6.61 19.71
C LYS A 131 7.64 -6.10 19.28
N GLU A 132 7.72 -4.86 18.81
CA GLU A 132 9.00 -4.23 18.45
C GLU A 132 9.94 -4.14 19.66
N LEU A 133 9.42 -3.75 20.83
CA LEU A 133 10.19 -3.71 22.07
C LEU A 133 10.67 -5.11 22.49
N GLU A 134 9.85 -6.15 22.33
CA GLU A 134 10.22 -7.53 22.62
C GLU A 134 11.30 -8.04 21.65
N GLN A 135 11.16 -7.73 20.35
CA GLN A 135 12.16 -8.05 19.33
C GLN A 135 13.50 -7.34 19.59
N ALA A 136 13.46 -6.06 20.00
CA ALA A 136 14.65 -5.30 20.37
C ALA A 136 15.37 -5.94 21.58
N LYS A 137 14.62 -6.36 22.61
CA LYS A 137 15.16 -7.10 23.76
C LYS A 137 15.78 -8.43 23.34
N MET A 138 15.14 -9.18 22.45
CA MET A 138 15.69 -10.44 21.92
C MET A 138 16.99 -10.20 21.13
N GLN A 139 17.06 -9.15 20.32
CA GLN A 139 18.28 -8.79 19.60
C GLN A 139 19.41 -8.36 20.54
N GLU A 140 19.09 -7.61 21.59
CA GLU A 140 20.07 -7.21 22.62
C GLU A 140 20.59 -8.44 23.39
N ALA A 141 19.69 -9.36 23.78
CA ALA A 141 20.07 -10.61 24.41
C ALA A 141 20.97 -11.47 23.50
N ALA A 142 20.64 -11.57 22.21
CA ALA A 142 21.46 -12.29 21.23
C ALA A 142 22.86 -11.67 21.07
N LYS A 143 22.96 -10.33 21.05
CA LYS A 143 24.25 -9.62 21.04
C LYS A 143 25.06 -9.89 22.31
N ALA A 144 24.41 -9.88 23.48
CA ALA A 144 25.06 -10.19 24.75
C ALA A 144 25.58 -11.64 24.78
N MET A 145 24.80 -12.61 24.29
CA MET A 145 25.24 -14.00 24.17
C MET A 145 26.44 -14.15 23.23
N ALA A 146 26.42 -13.50 22.06
CA ALA A 146 27.56 -13.52 21.14
C ALA A 146 28.83 -12.90 21.74
N ALA A 147 28.69 -11.87 22.56
CA ALA A 147 29.81 -11.26 23.27
C ALA A 147 30.41 -12.22 24.33
N ILE A 148 29.56 -12.93 25.07
CA ILE A 148 29.99 -13.95 26.04
C ILE A 148 30.77 -15.07 25.33
N ASP A 149 30.23 -15.60 24.22
CA ASP A 149 30.91 -16.65 23.44
C ASP A 149 32.27 -16.17 22.92
N SER A 150 32.36 -14.91 22.46
CA SER A 150 33.63 -14.33 22.01
C SER A 150 34.64 -14.22 23.14
N ILE A 151 34.21 -13.87 24.36
CA ILE A 151 35.08 -13.80 25.55
C ILE A 151 35.58 -15.20 25.91
N GLN A 152 34.70 -16.20 25.95
CA GLN A 152 35.07 -17.58 26.25
C GLN A 152 36.10 -18.13 25.25
N LYS A 153 35.93 -17.83 23.96
CA LYS A 153 36.89 -18.23 22.93
C LYS A 153 38.28 -17.60 23.16
N LEU A 154 38.33 -16.32 23.50
CA LEU A 154 39.59 -15.63 23.81
C LEU A 154 40.26 -16.19 25.08
N GLU A 155 39.47 -16.58 26.09
CA GLU A 155 40.00 -17.24 27.29
C GLU A 155 40.59 -18.61 26.98
N GLU A 156 39.94 -19.39 26.12
CA GLU A 156 40.45 -20.69 25.68
C GLU A 156 41.74 -20.56 24.86
N GLU A 157 41.80 -19.59 23.94
CA GLU A 157 43.03 -19.30 23.18
C GLU A 157 44.18 -18.91 24.12
N LYS A 158 43.91 -18.11 25.17
CA LYS A 158 44.92 -17.79 26.19
C LYS A 158 45.39 -19.01 26.97
N ARG A 159 44.47 -19.91 27.36
CA ARG A 159 44.82 -21.17 28.05
C ARG A 159 45.67 -22.07 27.17
N ILE A 160 45.34 -22.20 25.89
CA ILE A 160 46.14 -22.98 24.92
C ILE A 160 47.55 -22.39 24.81
N ALA A 161 47.67 -21.06 24.67
CA ALA A 161 48.97 -20.39 24.59
C ALA A 161 49.81 -20.57 25.87
N GLU A 162 49.20 -20.53 27.05
CA GLU A 162 49.87 -20.78 28.32
C GLU A 162 50.39 -22.24 28.41
N ILE A 163 49.59 -23.22 27.98
CA ILE A 163 50.01 -24.63 27.92
C ILE A 163 51.18 -24.82 26.95
N GLU A 164 51.17 -24.16 25.80
CA GLU A 164 52.25 -24.23 24.81
C GLU A 164 53.56 -23.64 25.35
N GLU A 165 53.49 -22.52 26.07
CA GLU A 165 54.66 -21.91 26.71
C GLU A 165 55.24 -22.81 27.81
N ILE A 166 54.39 -23.44 28.64
CA ILE A 166 54.84 -24.43 29.63
C ILE A 166 55.55 -25.61 28.94
N LYS A 167 54.98 -26.15 27.85
CA LYS A 167 55.61 -27.23 27.08
C LYS A 167 56.96 -26.83 26.51
N LYS A 168 57.08 -25.60 26.00
CA LYS A 168 58.33 -25.07 25.45
C LYS A 168 59.41 -24.96 26.53
N GLN A 169 59.06 -24.48 27.72
CA GLN A 169 59.97 -24.43 28.87
C GLN A 169 60.42 -25.83 29.30
N GLU A 170 59.53 -26.82 29.29
CA GLU A 170 59.88 -28.21 29.62
C GLU A 170 60.83 -28.84 28.60
N ILE A 171 60.56 -28.65 27.30
CA ILE A 171 61.46 -29.09 26.22
C ILE A 171 62.84 -28.44 26.36
N GLN A 172 62.90 -27.15 26.71
CA GLN A 172 64.15 -26.45 26.93
C GLN A 172 64.96 -27.08 28.07
N LYS A 173 64.32 -27.37 29.22
CA LYS A 173 64.97 -28.06 30.35
C LYS A 173 65.47 -29.46 29.95
N GLN A 174 64.68 -30.21 29.18
CA GLN A 174 65.08 -31.52 28.68
C GLN A 174 66.29 -31.42 27.75
N ASN A 175 66.30 -30.44 26.84
CA ASN A 175 67.42 -30.19 25.95
C ASN A 175 68.69 -29.79 26.72
N GLU A 176 68.59 -28.95 27.74
CA GLU A 176 69.73 -28.61 28.61
C GLU A 176 70.29 -29.86 29.31
N ASN A 177 69.42 -30.75 29.81
CA ASN A 177 69.83 -32.03 30.38
C ASN A 177 70.53 -32.94 29.35
N ILE A 178 70.00 -33.03 28.13
CA ILE A 178 70.61 -33.79 27.03
C ILE A 178 71.95 -33.18 26.65
N ILE A 179 72.07 -31.86 26.49
CA ILE A 179 73.33 -31.18 26.18
C ILE A 179 74.36 -31.45 27.27
N ASN A 180 73.97 -31.47 28.55
CA ASN A 180 74.86 -31.81 29.65
C ASN A 180 75.32 -33.28 29.60
N LEU A 181 74.44 -34.22 29.24
CA LEU A 181 74.77 -35.64 29.06
C LEU A 181 75.67 -35.88 27.84
N VAL A 182 75.29 -35.32 26.69
CA VAL A 182 76.03 -35.40 25.43
C VAL A 182 77.36 -34.68 25.55
N GLY A 183 77.44 -33.52 26.20
CA GLY A 183 78.71 -32.83 26.47
C GLY A 183 79.69 -33.67 27.31
N LYS A 184 79.18 -34.46 28.27
CA LYS A 184 79.98 -35.49 28.97
C LYS A 184 80.40 -36.62 28.03
N HIS A 185 79.55 -37.01 27.08
CA HIS A 185 79.81 -38.08 26.12
C HIS A 185 80.74 -37.67 24.96
N ILE A 186 80.65 -36.44 24.45
CA ILE A 186 81.52 -35.86 23.41
C ILE A 186 82.94 -35.69 23.96
N LYS A 187 83.12 -35.28 25.23
CA LYS A 187 84.43 -35.34 25.91
C LYS A 187 85.03 -36.75 25.93
N ASN A 188 84.21 -37.79 25.86
CA ASN A 188 84.65 -39.19 25.75
C ASN A 188 84.84 -39.64 24.28
N LEU A 189 84.12 -39.05 23.32
CA LEU A 189 84.14 -39.41 21.91
C LEU A 189 85.14 -38.60 21.06
N ASP A 190 85.65 -37.46 21.54
CA ASP A 190 86.75 -36.70 20.91
C ASP A 190 88.10 -37.46 20.87
N LYS A 191 88.15 -38.69 21.39
CA LYS A 191 89.23 -39.65 21.14
C LYS A 191 89.08 -40.46 19.84
N LYS A 192 87.95 -40.38 19.12
CA LYS A 192 87.69 -41.20 17.92
C LYS A 192 86.91 -40.46 16.81
N ARG A 193 87.69 -39.85 15.91
CA ARG A 193 87.65 -40.04 14.43
C ARG A 193 86.52 -39.38 13.59
N ILE A 194 86.92 -38.34 12.84
CA ILE A 194 87.00 -38.19 11.35
C ILE A 194 85.85 -38.76 10.45
N PHE A 195 85.23 -37.84 9.67
CA PHE A 195 84.56 -37.92 8.34
C PHE A 195 83.39 -38.89 8.08
N LYS A 196 82.26 -38.37 7.54
CA LYS A 196 81.91 -38.35 6.08
C LYS A 196 80.50 -37.80 5.80
N ASN A 197 80.40 -37.04 4.70
CA ASN A 197 79.20 -36.50 4.05
C ASN A 197 78.37 -37.57 3.31
N ASN A 198 77.08 -37.30 3.11
CA ASN A 198 76.29 -37.46 1.85
C ASN A 198 74.85 -36.99 2.13
N ARG A 199 74.32 -35.91 1.53
CA ARG A 199 73.70 -35.77 0.19
C ARG A 199 72.62 -36.82 -0.11
N ASP A 200 71.37 -36.40 -0.07
CA ASP A 200 70.27 -37.06 -0.80
C ASP A 200 69.32 -36.05 -1.45
N LYS A 201 68.92 -36.40 -2.68
CA LYS A 201 68.04 -35.67 -3.60
C LYS A 201 66.63 -36.26 -3.50
N GLY A 202 65.59 -35.43 -3.56
CA GLY A 202 64.19 -35.87 -3.57
C GLY A 202 63.29 -35.01 -4.46
N THR A 203 63.15 -35.46 -5.71
CA THR A 203 61.95 -35.48 -6.58
C THR A 203 60.89 -34.36 -6.52
N ARG A 204 60.73 -33.72 -7.68
CA ARG A 204 59.70 -32.73 -8.07
C ARG A 204 58.40 -33.45 -8.43
N SER A 205 57.36 -33.27 -7.61
CA SER A 205 55.99 -33.73 -7.86
C SER A 205 55.27 -32.80 -8.85
N GLN A 206 54.77 -33.36 -9.96
CA GLN A 206 53.82 -32.69 -10.84
C GLN A 206 52.42 -32.78 -10.22
N ASN A 207 51.97 -31.69 -9.61
CA ASN A 207 50.58 -31.54 -9.18
C ASN A 207 49.68 -31.38 -10.42
N LYS A 208 49.00 -32.47 -10.79
CA LYS A 208 47.71 -32.37 -11.48
C LYS A 208 46.75 -31.68 -10.50
N VAL A 209 46.47 -30.40 -10.73
CA VAL A 209 45.43 -29.67 -10.02
C VAL A 209 44.11 -30.37 -10.33
N LEU A 210 43.62 -31.15 -9.37
CA LEU A 210 42.22 -31.54 -9.30
C LEU A 210 41.42 -30.23 -9.41
N ARG A 211 40.62 -30.10 -10.48
CA ARG A 211 39.65 -29.01 -10.60
C ARG A 211 38.74 -29.12 -9.38
N ASN A 212 38.83 -28.13 -8.51
CA ASN A 212 37.95 -28.01 -7.39
C ASN A 212 36.63 -27.53 -7.96
N ASP A 213 35.69 -28.45 -8.20
CA ASP A 213 34.39 -28.19 -8.83
C ASP A 213 33.47 -27.34 -7.95
N ASN A 214 33.94 -26.87 -6.80
CA ASN A 214 33.27 -25.91 -5.92
C ASN A 214 34.01 -24.56 -5.97
N ARG A 215 33.87 -23.79 -7.07
CA ARG A 215 34.38 -22.41 -7.15
C ARG A 215 33.45 -21.48 -7.92
N ILE A 216 33.42 -20.22 -7.53
CA ILE A 216 32.85 -19.16 -8.36
C ILE A 216 33.88 -18.82 -9.44
N TYR A 217 33.46 -18.88 -10.71
CA TYR A 217 34.30 -18.45 -11.82
C TYR A 217 33.55 -17.60 -12.85
N TRP A 218 34.28 -16.80 -13.62
CA TRP A 218 33.74 -15.99 -14.70
C TRP A 218 34.02 -16.66 -16.05
N ALA A 219 33.07 -16.56 -16.98
CA ALA A 219 33.21 -17.08 -18.34
C ALA A 219 32.74 -16.07 -19.37
N TRP A 220 33.29 -16.17 -20.58
CA TRP A 220 32.90 -15.37 -21.74
C TRP A 220 32.46 -16.27 -22.89
N LYS A 221 31.61 -15.74 -23.76
CA LYS A 221 31.08 -16.47 -24.91
C LYS A 221 31.99 -16.26 -26.12
N ASN A 222 32.54 -17.34 -26.67
CA ASN A 222 33.36 -17.27 -27.87
C ASN A 222 32.50 -17.11 -29.15
N GLN A 223 33.17 -17.00 -30.30
CA GLN A 223 32.51 -16.89 -31.61
C GLN A 223 31.74 -18.17 -32.00
N GLU A 224 32.13 -19.31 -31.45
CA GLU A 224 31.47 -20.62 -31.62
C GLU A 224 30.30 -20.83 -30.64
N ASN A 225 29.92 -19.78 -29.90
CA ASN A 225 28.80 -19.78 -28.94
C ASN A 225 29.04 -20.64 -27.68
N GLU A 226 30.29 -21.04 -27.42
CA GLU A 226 30.72 -21.79 -26.24
C GLU A 226 31.14 -20.85 -25.10
N TRP A 227 30.99 -21.28 -23.85
CA TRP A 227 31.41 -20.53 -22.67
C TRP A 227 32.82 -20.94 -22.24
N ILE A 228 33.77 -20.01 -22.33
CA ILE A 228 35.17 -20.21 -21.96
C ILE A 228 35.47 -19.49 -20.65
N GLU A 229 36.07 -20.20 -19.69
CA GLU A 229 36.44 -19.65 -18.37
C GLU A 229 37.60 -18.65 -18.45
N TYR A 230 37.51 -17.59 -17.66
CA TYR A 230 38.61 -16.66 -17.38
C TYR A 230 39.62 -17.28 -16.42
N ALA A 231 40.35 -18.31 -16.85
CA ALA A 231 41.23 -19.14 -16.01
C ALA A 231 41.91 -18.41 -14.82
N GLU A 232 42.97 -17.64 -15.08
CA GLU A 232 43.74 -16.94 -14.03
C GLU A 232 43.11 -15.60 -13.61
N ASN A 233 42.26 -15.02 -14.47
CA ASN A 233 41.69 -13.70 -14.24
C ASN A 233 40.39 -13.73 -13.44
N SER A 234 39.77 -14.89 -13.26
CA SER A 234 38.47 -15.01 -12.62
C SER A 234 38.45 -14.44 -11.20
N GLY A 235 39.52 -14.63 -10.42
CA GLY A 235 39.61 -14.05 -9.07
C GLY A 235 39.68 -12.52 -9.06
N VAL A 236 40.35 -11.93 -10.05
CA VAL A 236 40.44 -10.45 -10.21
C VAL A 236 39.10 -9.87 -10.61
N ILE A 237 38.38 -10.56 -11.52
CA ILE A 237 37.05 -10.15 -11.96
C ILE A 237 36.07 -10.22 -10.80
N GLU A 238 36.04 -11.34 -10.06
CA GLU A 238 35.16 -11.53 -8.90
C GLU A 238 35.43 -10.50 -7.81
N SER A 239 36.70 -10.23 -7.49
CA SER A 239 37.07 -9.23 -6.49
C SER A 239 36.62 -7.82 -6.90
N SER A 240 36.73 -7.49 -8.19
CA SER A 240 36.32 -6.17 -8.70
C SER A 240 34.80 -6.02 -8.71
N TYR A 241 34.07 -7.07 -9.08
CA TYR A 241 32.62 -7.10 -9.03
C TYR A 241 32.10 -6.91 -7.60
N ASN A 242 32.64 -7.66 -6.64
CA ASN A 242 32.23 -7.57 -5.23
C ASN A 242 32.61 -6.22 -4.58
N ALA A 243 33.61 -5.52 -5.12
CA ALA A 243 33.96 -4.17 -4.71
C ALA A 243 33.04 -3.08 -5.32
N GLY A 244 32.08 -3.45 -6.18
CA GLY A 244 31.12 -2.52 -6.79
C GLY A 244 31.68 -1.68 -7.93
N PHE A 245 32.79 -2.10 -8.56
CA PHE A 245 33.28 -1.43 -9.78
C PHE A 245 32.32 -1.67 -10.95
N SER A 246 32.24 -0.73 -11.89
CA SER A 246 31.44 -0.88 -13.12
C SER A 246 32.18 -1.64 -14.23
N ASP A 247 33.51 -1.70 -14.18
CA ASP A 247 34.34 -2.51 -15.06
C ASP A 247 35.71 -2.86 -14.46
N VAL A 248 36.40 -3.83 -15.07
CA VAL A 248 37.76 -4.22 -14.73
C VAL A 248 38.59 -4.46 -15.99
N ARG A 249 39.86 -4.04 -15.98
CA ARG A 249 40.83 -4.41 -17.02
C ARG A 249 41.60 -5.66 -16.60
N ILE A 250 41.53 -6.70 -17.42
CA ILE A 250 42.24 -7.96 -17.22
C ILE A 250 43.27 -8.16 -18.32
N ARG A 251 44.34 -8.90 -18.00
CA ARG A 251 45.38 -9.24 -18.97
C ARG A 251 45.15 -10.66 -19.47
N VAL A 252 44.93 -10.82 -20.77
CA VAL A 252 44.77 -12.14 -21.42
C VAL A 252 45.92 -12.28 -22.42
N GLY A 253 46.94 -13.04 -22.04
CA GLY A 253 48.20 -13.12 -22.76
C GLY A 253 48.91 -11.75 -22.80
N ASN A 254 49.16 -11.24 -24.01
CA ASN A 254 49.82 -9.94 -24.22
C ASN A 254 48.84 -8.78 -24.50
N LYS A 255 47.52 -9.03 -24.40
CA LYS A 255 46.49 -8.00 -24.61
C LYS A 255 45.77 -7.69 -23.32
N TYR A 256 45.27 -6.47 -23.22
CA TYR A 256 44.34 -6.06 -22.16
C TYR A 256 42.92 -6.10 -22.70
N LYS A 257 42.02 -6.66 -21.90
CA LYS A 257 40.58 -6.70 -22.18
C LYS A 257 39.84 -5.98 -21.07
N ARG A 258 38.71 -5.34 -21.41
CA ARG A 258 37.86 -4.65 -20.43
C ARG A 258 36.60 -5.46 -20.21
N VAL A 259 36.34 -5.89 -18.99
CA VAL A 259 35.11 -6.59 -18.59
C VAL A 259 34.20 -5.57 -17.93
N ASN A 260 33.04 -5.29 -18.55
CA ASN A 260 32.07 -4.32 -18.06
C ASN A 260 30.89 -5.07 -17.40
N PHE A 261 30.62 -4.74 -16.14
CA PHE A 261 29.63 -5.40 -15.30
C PHE A 261 28.21 -4.84 -15.46
N GLU A 262 28.07 -3.60 -15.96
CA GLU A 262 26.77 -2.99 -16.22
C GLU A 262 26.09 -3.62 -17.42
N ASN A 263 26.85 -3.89 -18.48
CA ASN A 263 26.33 -4.44 -19.74
C ASN A 263 26.65 -5.93 -19.96
N TRP A 264 27.32 -6.57 -19.00
CA TRP A 264 27.72 -7.99 -19.04
C TRP A 264 28.47 -8.35 -20.33
N LYS A 265 29.44 -7.52 -20.70
CA LYS A 265 30.27 -7.73 -21.89
C LYS A 265 31.76 -7.53 -21.64
N GLU A 266 32.56 -8.34 -22.32
CA GLU A 266 33.99 -8.13 -22.52
C GLU A 266 34.20 -7.34 -23.81
N ILE A 267 34.98 -6.26 -23.73
CA ILE A 267 35.40 -5.45 -24.87
C ILE A 267 36.87 -5.78 -25.20
N ASP A 268 37.10 -6.33 -26.39
CA ASP A 268 38.42 -6.65 -26.94
C ASP A 268 38.57 -6.03 -28.34
N GLY A 269 39.30 -4.92 -28.44
CA GLY A 269 39.65 -4.32 -29.73
C GLY A 269 38.48 -3.97 -30.65
N GLY A 270 37.30 -3.67 -30.10
CA GLY A 270 36.06 -3.36 -30.84
C GLY A 270 35.04 -4.50 -30.89
N ASN A 271 35.41 -5.72 -30.51
CA ASN A 271 34.48 -6.84 -30.35
C ASN A 271 33.90 -6.87 -28.93
N ALA A 272 32.61 -7.20 -28.81
CA ALA A 272 31.91 -7.28 -27.54
C ALA A 272 31.35 -8.69 -27.30
N ASN A 273 32.00 -9.46 -26.43
CA ASN A 273 31.59 -10.82 -26.07
C ASN A 273 30.71 -10.81 -24.82
N LYS A 274 29.65 -11.63 -24.76
CA LYS A 274 28.83 -11.77 -23.54
C LYS A 274 29.65 -12.46 -22.44
N ILE A 275 29.50 -12.01 -21.19
CA ILE A 275 30.10 -12.67 -20.01
C ILE A 275 29.00 -13.22 -19.10
N LYS A 276 29.35 -14.18 -18.25
CA LYS A 276 28.53 -14.63 -17.13
C LYS A 276 29.38 -15.00 -15.93
N ARG A 277 28.80 -14.87 -14.75
CA ARG A 277 29.35 -15.41 -13.50
C ARG A 277 28.75 -16.80 -13.28
N VAL A 278 29.61 -17.79 -13.09
CA VAL A 278 29.22 -19.18 -12.83
C VAL A 278 29.57 -19.50 -11.39
N ASN A 279 28.59 -19.92 -10.60
CA ASN A 279 28.80 -20.36 -9.23
C ASN A 279 28.64 -21.88 -9.18
N THR A 280 29.72 -22.62 -8.97
CA THR A 280 29.64 -24.08 -8.80
C THR A 280 29.69 -24.52 -7.34
N ILE A 281 29.87 -23.58 -6.39
CA ILE A 281 29.85 -23.87 -4.94
C ILE A 281 28.42 -24.10 -4.45
N MET A 282 27.46 -23.44 -5.08
CA MET A 282 26.05 -23.61 -4.79
C MET A 282 25.46 -24.43 -5.93
N ALA A 283 24.76 -25.51 -5.60
CA ALA A 283 23.80 -26.07 -6.54
C ALA A 283 22.95 -24.89 -7.03
N GLU A 284 22.82 -24.76 -8.36
CA GLU A 284 22.24 -23.57 -9.00
C GLU A 284 21.01 -23.10 -8.21
N PRO A 285 20.98 -21.86 -7.69
CA PRO A 285 19.82 -21.38 -6.95
C PRO A 285 18.61 -21.49 -7.87
N ALA A 286 17.76 -22.48 -7.56
CA ALA A 286 16.56 -22.75 -8.32
C ALA A 286 15.51 -21.81 -7.77
N TRP A 287 15.32 -20.67 -8.44
CA TRP A 287 14.16 -19.84 -8.17
C TRP A 287 12.93 -20.64 -8.61
N LYS A 288 12.04 -20.93 -7.67
CA LYS A 288 10.77 -21.59 -7.94
C LYS A 288 9.66 -20.57 -7.85
N ILE A 289 8.71 -20.64 -8.77
CA ILE A 289 7.50 -19.81 -8.76
C ILE A 289 6.28 -20.69 -8.51
N MET A 290 5.35 -20.24 -7.68
CA MET A 290 4.08 -20.92 -7.42
C MET A 290 3.07 -20.53 -8.49
N LYS A 291 2.62 -21.51 -9.29
CA LYS A 291 1.53 -21.31 -10.24
C LYS A 291 0.17 -21.24 -9.52
N ARG A 292 -0.88 -20.77 -10.22
CA ARG A 292 -2.28 -20.67 -9.73
C ARG A 292 -2.82 -21.94 -9.06
N HIS A 293 -2.24 -23.11 -9.35
CA HIS A 293 -2.61 -24.40 -8.76
C HIS A 293 -1.75 -24.83 -7.56
N LYS A 294 -1.02 -23.90 -6.92
CA LYS A 294 -0.10 -24.18 -5.79
C LYS A 294 1.02 -25.17 -6.12
N VAL A 295 1.38 -25.29 -7.40
CA VAL A 295 2.52 -26.10 -7.86
C VAL A 295 3.73 -25.20 -8.02
N TRP A 296 4.84 -25.58 -7.37
CA TRP A 296 6.13 -24.93 -7.54
C TRP A 296 6.76 -25.39 -8.86
N GLU A 297 7.09 -24.45 -9.73
CA GLU A 297 7.86 -24.71 -10.95
C GLU A 297 9.22 -24.01 -10.87
N THR A 298 10.27 -24.75 -11.18
CA THR A 298 11.63 -24.19 -11.29
C THR A 298 11.72 -23.30 -12.53
N LEU A 299 12.13 -22.06 -12.34
CA LEU A 299 12.36 -21.13 -13.43
C LEU A 299 13.56 -21.58 -14.26
N CYS A 300 13.51 -21.30 -15.56
CA CYS A 300 14.64 -21.57 -16.46
C CYS A 300 15.90 -20.82 -16.00
N GLN A 301 17.08 -21.34 -16.37
CA GLN A 301 18.36 -20.84 -15.90
C GLN A 301 18.55 -19.33 -16.11
N ASN A 302 18.08 -18.79 -17.23
CA ASN A 302 18.15 -17.35 -17.53
C ASN A 302 17.30 -16.51 -16.55
N LYS A 303 16.05 -16.89 -16.27
CA LYS A 303 15.17 -16.16 -15.35
C LYS A 303 15.64 -16.29 -13.90
N SER A 304 16.11 -17.48 -13.51
CA SER A 304 16.75 -17.70 -12.21
C SER A 304 17.99 -16.82 -12.03
N PHE A 305 18.81 -16.66 -13.08
CA PHE A 305 19.98 -15.77 -13.05
C PHE A 305 19.59 -14.29 -12.88
N LEU A 306 18.61 -13.80 -13.64
CA LEU A 306 18.12 -12.41 -13.54
C LEU A 306 17.56 -12.11 -12.14
N LEU A 307 16.82 -13.05 -11.55
CA LEU A 307 16.29 -12.93 -10.20
C LEU A 307 17.40 -12.91 -9.15
N ASP A 308 18.37 -13.80 -9.26
CA ASP A 308 19.51 -13.84 -8.33
C ASP A 308 20.33 -12.54 -8.41
N GLN A 309 20.51 -12.01 -9.62
CA GLN A 309 21.18 -10.74 -9.83
C GLN A 309 20.42 -9.56 -9.20
N ALA A 310 19.12 -9.46 -9.46
CA ALA A 310 18.31 -8.38 -8.90
C ALA A 310 18.24 -8.43 -7.37
N TRP A 311 18.13 -9.64 -6.80
CA TRP A 311 18.21 -9.88 -5.36
C TRP A 311 19.56 -9.46 -4.77
N LEU A 312 20.68 -9.88 -5.36
CA LEU A 312 22.03 -9.54 -4.90
C LEU A 312 22.32 -8.03 -4.98
N LEU A 313 21.74 -7.34 -5.96
CA LEU A 313 21.85 -5.88 -6.11
C LEU A 313 20.92 -5.11 -5.15
N GLY A 314 20.15 -5.80 -4.30
CA GLY A 314 19.22 -5.16 -3.37
C GLY A 314 18.07 -4.43 -4.06
N LYS A 315 17.66 -4.86 -5.26
CA LYS A 315 16.49 -4.28 -5.93
C LYS A 315 15.22 -4.69 -5.19
N ASN A 316 14.28 -3.76 -5.04
CA ASN A 316 12.97 -4.05 -4.48
C ASN A 316 12.08 -4.81 -5.47
N THR A 317 12.21 -4.54 -6.76
CA THR A 317 11.41 -5.19 -7.81
C THR A 317 12.23 -5.53 -9.06
N LEU A 318 11.79 -6.53 -9.81
CA LEU A 318 12.32 -6.90 -11.13
C LEU A 318 11.17 -7.17 -12.10
N ASP A 319 11.18 -6.49 -13.24
CA ASP A 319 10.28 -6.77 -14.35
C ASP A 319 10.91 -7.81 -15.30
N LEU A 320 10.21 -8.92 -15.53
CA LEU A 320 10.57 -10.03 -16.40
C LEU A 320 9.81 -9.98 -17.74
N SER A 321 9.02 -8.93 -18.02
CA SER A 321 8.18 -8.82 -19.23
C SER A 321 8.95 -8.60 -20.54
N ASP A 322 10.19 -8.12 -20.48
CA ASP A 322 10.98 -7.79 -21.67
C ASP A 322 11.46 -9.02 -22.46
N GLU A 323 11.31 -10.24 -21.92
CA GLU A 323 11.63 -11.47 -22.65
C GLU A 323 10.33 -12.07 -23.22
N ASN A 324 10.18 -12.01 -24.55
CA ASN A 324 9.06 -12.40 -25.43
C ASN A 324 8.52 -13.86 -25.30
N GLU A 325 8.39 -14.39 -24.10
CA GLU A 325 7.79 -15.69 -23.81
C GLU A 325 6.48 -15.46 -23.04
N GLY A 326 5.36 -15.43 -23.75
CA GLY A 326 4.02 -15.06 -23.26
C GLY A 326 3.38 -16.04 -22.26
N PHE A 327 4.08 -16.44 -21.20
CA PHE A 327 3.63 -17.51 -20.29
C PHE A 327 3.76 -17.23 -18.80
N ILE A 328 3.99 -16.00 -18.34
CA ILE A 328 4.03 -15.70 -16.91
C ILE A 328 3.01 -14.61 -16.55
N HIS A 329 2.09 -14.91 -15.65
CA HIS A 329 1.12 -13.95 -15.09
C HIS A 329 1.73 -12.98 -14.07
N PHE A 330 3.04 -13.07 -13.83
CA PHE A 330 3.80 -12.29 -12.86
C PHE A 330 5.00 -11.68 -13.57
N ASN A 331 4.78 -10.57 -14.27
CA ASN A 331 5.85 -9.85 -14.94
C ASN A 331 6.70 -9.10 -13.91
N LEU A 332 6.08 -8.59 -12.84
CA LEU A 332 6.79 -7.89 -11.77
C LEU A 332 7.00 -8.82 -10.57
N VAL A 333 8.25 -9.07 -10.23
CA VAL A 333 8.65 -9.76 -8.99
C VAL A 333 8.98 -8.69 -7.95
N ASP A 334 8.34 -8.77 -6.77
CA ASP A 334 8.62 -7.92 -5.62
C ASP A 334 9.39 -8.71 -4.55
N PHE A 335 10.62 -8.29 -4.29
CA PHE A 335 11.52 -8.93 -3.34
C PHE A 335 11.27 -8.50 -1.90
N THR A 336 10.57 -7.38 -1.66
CA THR A 336 10.25 -6.92 -0.29
C THR A 336 9.34 -7.92 0.43
N CYS A 337 8.49 -8.57 -0.35
CA CYS A 337 7.59 -9.63 0.08
C CYS A 337 8.29 -10.91 0.55
N LEU A 338 9.51 -11.21 0.09
CA LEU A 338 10.20 -12.47 0.41
C LEU A 338 10.70 -12.57 1.86
N ILE A 339 10.78 -11.44 2.57
CA ILE A 339 11.46 -11.35 3.88
C ILE A 339 10.52 -11.79 5.03
N ASP A 340 9.19 -11.80 4.82
CA ASP A 340 8.20 -11.92 5.90
C ASP A 340 7.55 -13.30 6.06
N GLY A 341 8.05 -14.35 5.38
CA GLY A 341 7.56 -15.73 5.55
C GLY A 341 6.08 -15.95 5.18
N LEU A 342 5.44 -14.97 4.53
CA LEU A 342 4.11 -15.08 3.95
C LEU A 342 4.18 -15.97 2.70
N GLU A 343 3.09 -16.72 2.43
CA GLU A 343 2.95 -17.62 1.27
C GLU A 343 3.02 -16.84 -0.05
N PHE A 344 4.22 -16.48 -0.48
CA PHE A 344 4.44 -15.78 -1.74
C PHE A 344 4.66 -16.76 -2.88
N PRO A 345 4.30 -16.36 -4.11
CA PRO A 345 4.42 -17.23 -5.27
C PRO A 345 5.86 -17.36 -5.75
N ILE A 346 6.88 -17.02 -4.97
CA ILE A 346 8.27 -17.17 -5.39
C ILE A 346 9.12 -17.58 -4.18
N MET A 347 10.01 -18.56 -4.38
CA MET A 347 10.93 -19.04 -3.36
C MET A 347 12.31 -19.27 -3.95
N ARG A 348 13.34 -18.96 -3.17
CA ARG A 348 14.72 -19.28 -3.52
C ARG A 348 15.05 -20.64 -2.92
N ASP A 349 15.03 -21.69 -3.75
CA ASP A 349 15.35 -23.03 -3.29
C ASP A 349 16.86 -23.25 -3.38
N THR A 350 17.52 -23.35 -2.22
CA THR A 350 18.91 -23.80 -2.14
C THR A 350 18.90 -25.30 -1.94
N VAL A 351 18.59 -26.06 -3.01
CA VAL A 351 18.69 -27.52 -2.95
C VAL A 351 20.16 -27.86 -2.71
N LYS A 352 20.50 -28.47 -1.57
CA LYS A 352 21.82 -29.10 -1.44
C LYS A 352 21.83 -30.31 -2.36
N SER A 353 22.59 -30.27 -3.45
CA SER A 353 22.91 -31.44 -4.28
C SER A 353 23.74 -32.45 -3.51
#